data_AF-S9TV67-F1
#
_entry.id   AF-S9TV67-F1
#
_cell.length_a   1.000
_cell.length_b   1.000
_cell.length_c   1.000
_cell.angle_alpha   90.00
_cell.angle_beta   90.00
_cell.angle_gamma   90.00
#
_symmetry.space_group_name_H-M   'P 1'
#
loop_
_entity.id
_entity.type
_entity.pdbx_description
1 polymer ?
#
loop_
_entity_poly.entity_id
_entity_poly.type
_entity_poly.pdbx_seq_one_letter_code
_entity_poly.pdbx_strand_id
1 'polypeptide(L)'
;MGKNASMGDGRMSVADSFFVPNTSSYHPPQMEDVPLELLPPRLDFPTSTKNHSEMSMLLRLCYTGVNVSRVINSKTPYELKEEPNEMSRRTESSHLGEAMALNDTGVFILQVVIQLLLFALKVETAIAPFSFVAQTLEVRTRELINFFSMILGKTSTCGLHPVLPHKEHAVSFLMCTWSFLVRIFVDFLLGLSFYVCFHALFHHKFDSFPFYFLYDVHMSYMEWFAGWPAGFKANEDVNKILCFFSSVLLTMWNLIARGGVFLRVASFGGTMPLQESVLTAMQDAISVANSTCSAYNYQSSNVSTTVSFSLADRHPEVYVWLDFGVLLTCLFGASVALSAFADATRLASLHLTILFGIFSRLYDVVLSLIGSLSGLFRGLKYNPLRCRVDGHQFQTDQMLFASFFLVVICSLLPAVLVYYVYFMLIGVCVWLISLFFVNLGYLIMYLPTFEVFYWLCRRHRLVGSLYVSRPYVTMTRHFTTAGSRDPCTVQTVDLSLCTSPLPLYYMLTDFLAVLCILQKNVFPTQMLLGCLTGNMERVQFNTVEQLVPHLVANPEDPTCAYLKPNQDKKKK
;
A
#
# COMPACT_ATOMS: atom_id res chain seq x y z
N MET A 1 41.73 39.51 -46.45
CA MET A 1 42.11 38.28 -45.73
C MET A 1 40.95 37.97 -44.78
N GLY A 2 39.88 37.27 -45.23
CA GLY A 2 39.73 35.81 -45.22
C GLY A 2 39.38 35.33 -43.80
N LYS A 3 38.26 34.65 -43.45
CA LYS A 3 37.20 33.92 -44.17
C LYS A 3 35.99 33.73 -43.21
N ASN A 4 34.77 33.88 -43.75
CA ASN A 4 33.45 33.23 -43.52
C ASN A 4 33.14 32.56 -42.15
N ALA A 5 32.07 32.85 -41.40
CA ALA A 5 30.61 32.94 -41.66
C ALA A 5 29.88 31.59 -41.86
N SER A 6 29.11 31.15 -40.84
CA SER A 6 27.76 30.53 -40.86
C SER A 6 27.48 29.96 -39.45
N MET A 7 26.68 30.55 -38.56
CA MET A 7 25.21 30.69 -38.54
C MET A 7 24.45 29.45 -39.03
N GLY A 8 23.91 28.69 -38.08
CA GLY A 8 23.05 27.54 -38.28
C GLY A 8 21.98 27.48 -37.19
N ASP A 9 20.73 27.72 -37.61
CA ASP A 9 19.49 27.62 -36.85
C ASP A 9 19.29 26.26 -36.19
N GLY A 10 19.03 26.26 -34.88
CA GLY A 10 18.56 25.08 -34.14
C GLY A 10 17.03 25.11 -33.97
N ARG A 11 16.29 24.64 -34.98
CA ARG A 11 14.88 24.28 -34.83
C ARG A 11 14.77 23.00 -33.99
N MET A 12 14.19 23.10 -32.79
CA MET A 12 13.73 21.96 -32.00
C MET A 12 12.68 21.17 -32.78
N SER A 13 12.98 19.91 -33.08
CA SER A 13 12.05 18.90 -33.60
C SER A 13 11.91 17.80 -32.55
N VAL A 14 10.67 17.59 -32.12
CA VAL A 14 10.25 16.73 -30.99
C VAL A 14 10.12 15.26 -31.44
N ALA A 15 11.15 14.68 -32.06
CA ALA A 15 11.00 13.36 -32.73
C ALA A 15 12.11 12.32 -32.51
N ASP A 16 13.05 12.53 -31.59
CA ASP A 16 14.23 11.63 -31.43
C ASP A 16 14.33 10.88 -30.08
N SER A 17 13.23 10.65 -29.37
CA SER A 17 13.26 9.95 -28.06
C SER A 17 12.68 8.53 -28.10
N PHE A 18 13.14 7.68 -29.00
CA PHE A 18 12.91 6.24 -28.95
C PHE A 18 14.14 5.48 -29.45
N PHE A 19 15.17 5.34 -28.61
CA PHE A 19 16.11 4.21 -28.66
C PHE A 19 16.83 4.07 -27.31
N VAL A 20 16.82 2.84 -26.78
CA VAL A 20 17.47 2.38 -25.54
C VAL A 20 18.99 2.53 -25.62
N PRO A 21 19.67 2.82 -24.49
CA PRO A 21 20.93 2.11 -24.26
C PRO A 21 21.11 1.55 -22.84
N ASN A 22 21.61 0.31 -22.84
CA ASN A 22 22.58 -0.35 -21.95
C ASN A 22 22.44 -0.33 -20.42
N THR A 23 22.38 -1.57 -19.93
CA THR A 23 22.89 -2.12 -18.69
C THR A 23 24.11 -1.38 -18.11
N SER A 24 23.92 -0.73 -16.97
CA SER A 24 24.98 -0.41 -16.01
C SER A 24 24.58 -0.92 -14.62
N SER A 25 25.53 -1.61 -13.99
CA SER A 25 25.55 -2.08 -12.60
C SER A 25 24.75 -1.21 -11.62
N TYR A 26 23.72 -1.80 -11.00
CA TYR A 26 22.94 -1.18 -9.94
C TYR A 26 23.73 -1.22 -8.64
N HIS A 27 24.30 -0.08 -8.24
CA HIS A 27 24.59 0.18 -6.84
C HIS A 27 23.29 0.62 -6.16
N PRO A 28 22.99 0.17 -4.92
CA PRO A 28 21.80 0.62 -4.21
C PRO A 28 21.86 2.15 -4.05
N PRO A 29 20.72 2.87 -4.23
CA PRO A 29 20.71 4.31 -4.04
C PRO A 29 21.06 4.60 -2.58
N GLN A 30 22.10 5.41 -2.38
CA GLN A 30 22.31 6.07 -1.10
C GLN A 30 21.06 6.92 -0.84
N MET A 31 20.44 6.73 0.33
CA MET A 31 19.38 7.60 0.82
C MET A 31 19.87 9.04 0.72
N GLU A 32 19.31 9.82 -0.19
CA GLU A 32 19.40 11.28 -0.13
C GLU A 32 18.67 11.70 1.15
N ASP A 33 19.44 12.25 2.08
CA ASP A 33 18.95 12.80 3.34
C ASP A 33 17.80 13.77 3.03
N VAL A 34 16.63 13.50 3.60
CA VAL A 34 15.48 14.40 3.54
C VAL A 34 15.94 15.77 4.03
N PRO A 35 15.78 16.86 3.24
CA PRO A 35 16.15 18.19 3.69
C PRO A 35 15.38 18.52 4.97
N LEU A 36 16.12 18.73 6.06
CA LEU A 36 15.64 19.07 7.40
C LEU A 36 14.82 20.39 7.43
N GLU A 37 14.71 21.12 6.33
CA GLU A 37 14.06 22.42 6.21
C GLU A 37 12.52 22.39 6.17
N LEU A 38 11.87 21.23 6.01
CA LEU A 38 10.39 21.12 6.07
C LEU A 38 9.84 20.77 7.46
N LEU A 39 10.71 20.51 8.45
CA LEU A 39 10.28 20.32 9.84
C LEU A 39 10.13 21.70 10.52
N PRO A 40 9.02 21.99 11.22
CA PRO A 40 8.89 23.24 11.95
C PRO A 40 10.05 23.40 12.95
N PRO A 41 10.58 24.63 13.13
CA PRO A 41 11.76 24.86 13.95
C PRO A 41 11.51 24.40 15.38
N ARG A 42 12.28 23.41 15.84
CA ARG A 42 12.28 22.96 17.23
C ARG A 42 12.90 24.04 18.10
N LEU A 43 12.22 24.38 19.20
CA LEU A 43 12.85 25.06 20.33
C LEU A 43 13.98 24.15 20.85
N ASP A 44 15.22 24.58 20.65
CA ASP A 44 16.42 23.95 21.21
C ASP A 44 16.49 24.16 22.73
N PHE A 45 16.39 23.07 23.52
CA PHE A 45 17.00 22.91 24.87
C PHE A 45 16.89 21.43 25.33
N PRO A 46 17.78 20.88 26.19
CA PRO A 46 19.25 20.88 26.20
C PRO A 46 19.84 19.54 25.67
N THR A 47 21.07 19.61 25.19
CA THR A 47 21.85 18.65 24.38
C THR A 47 22.35 17.38 25.09
N SER A 48 21.55 16.75 25.95
CA SER A 48 21.86 15.42 26.52
C SER A 48 20.78 14.39 26.19
N THR A 49 20.43 14.29 24.91
CA THR A 49 19.53 13.27 24.37
C THR A 49 20.28 11.96 24.14
N LYS A 50 20.35 11.11 25.18
CA LYS A 50 20.54 9.67 25.01
C LYS A 50 19.29 8.97 25.54
N ASN A 51 18.48 8.41 24.63
CA ASN A 51 17.48 7.34 24.85
C ASN A 51 15.97 7.64 24.88
N HIS A 52 15.44 8.79 24.45
CA HIS A 52 13.98 9.01 24.52
C HIS A 52 13.34 9.29 23.15
N SER A 53 12.29 8.53 22.82
CA SER A 53 11.38 8.82 21.71
C SER A 53 10.46 9.98 22.02
N GLU A 54 9.83 10.53 20.97
CA GLU A 54 8.94 11.68 21.11
C GLU A 54 7.81 11.43 22.11
N MET A 55 7.13 10.28 22.09
CA MET A 55 6.06 9.97 23.05
C MET A 55 6.58 9.78 24.48
N SER A 56 7.74 9.14 24.67
CA SER A 56 8.33 8.95 26.00
C SER A 56 8.90 10.25 26.58
N MET A 57 9.50 11.08 25.73
CA MET A 57 9.94 12.44 26.04
C MET A 57 8.73 13.33 26.36
N LEU A 58 7.65 13.21 25.60
CA LEU A 58 6.41 13.96 25.80
C LEU A 58 5.72 13.58 27.12
N LEU A 59 5.62 12.29 27.45
CA LEU A 59 5.11 11.85 28.75
C LEU A 59 6.02 12.27 29.92
N ARG A 60 7.35 12.25 29.73
CA ARG A 60 8.31 12.80 30.69
C ARG A 60 8.13 14.32 30.86
N LEU A 61 7.91 15.06 29.77
CA LEU A 61 7.64 16.50 29.78
C LEU A 61 6.31 16.83 30.47
N CYS A 62 5.26 16.04 30.24
CA CYS A 62 3.99 16.14 30.98
C CYS A 62 4.23 16.00 32.49
N TYR A 63 5.04 15.02 32.89
CA TYR A 63 5.34 14.74 34.29
C TYR A 63 6.25 15.79 34.94
N THR A 64 7.29 16.26 34.24
CA THR A 64 8.14 17.34 34.73
C THR A 64 7.36 18.65 34.85
N GLY A 65 6.44 18.94 33.93
CA GLY A 65 5.53 20.08 34.04
C GLY A 65 4.64 20.03 35.29
N VAL A 66 4.11 18.84 35.61
CA VAL A 66 3.38 18.61 36.88
C VAL A 66 4.28 18.81 38.09
N ASN A 67 5.53 18.33 38.06
CA ASN A 67 6.46 18.51 39.16
C ASN A 67 6.89 19.97 39.35
N VAL A 68 7.13 20.71 38.27
CA VAL A 68 7.39 22.15 38.31
C VAL A 68 6.21 22.88 38.97
N SER A 69 4.97 22.58 38.56
CA SER A 69 3.77 23.13 39.19
C SER A 69 3.67 22.80 40.69
N ARG A 70 4.07 21.59 41.11
CA ARG A 70 4.07 21.18 42.52
C ARG A 70 5.10 21.95 43.34
N VAL A 71 6.34 22.04 42.85
CA VAL A 71 7.43 22.78 43.51
C VAL A 71 7.06 24.25 43.71
N ILE A 72 6.46 24.88 42.68
CA ILE A 72 5.98 26.26 42.76
C ILE A 72 4.88 26.41 43.82
N ASN A 73 3.99 25.43 43.94
CA ASN A 73 2.93 25.40 44.96
C ASN A 73 3.40 24.92 46.35
N SER A 74 4.72 24.88 46.59
CA SER A 74 5.32 24.33 47.82
C SER A 74 4.87 22.91 48.17
N LYS A 75 4.41 22.15 47.17
CA LYS A 75 4.07 20.73 47.28
C LYS A 75 5.30 19.91 46.93
N THR A 76 5.44 18.76 47.56
CA THR A 76 6.53 17.84 47.23
C THR A 76 6.42 17.40 45.76
N PRO A 77 7.51 17.49 44.98
CA PRO A 77 7.54 16.92 43.65
C PRO A 77 7.31 15.42 43.76
N TYR A 78 6.68 14.83 42.75
CA TYR A 78 6.74 13.38 42.64
C TYR A 78 8.18 13.01 42.25
N GLU A 79 8.89 12.35 43.15
CA GLU A 79 10.15 11.71 42.81
C GLU A 79 9.82 10.45 42.00
N LEU A 80 10.18 10.44 40.72
CA LEU A 80 10.43 9.18 40.05
C LEU A 80 11.70 8.62 40.71
N LYS A 81 11.56 7.68 41.63
CA LYS A 81 12.70 6.86 42.05
C LYS A 81 13.16 6.06 40.84
N GLU A 82 14.11 6.63 40.10
CA GLU A 82 15.06 5.87 39.31
C GLU A 82 16.24 5.63 40.25
N GLU A 83 16.25 4.54 41.02
CA GLU A 83 17.44 4.22 41.80
C GLU A 83 18.62 3.99 40.83
N PRO A 84 19.81 4.53 41.11
CA PRO A 84 20.96 4.40 40.20
C PRO A 84 21.40 2.94 40.00
N ASN A 85 21.02 2.03 40.90
CA ASN A 85 21.21 0.58 40.75
C ASN A 85 19.99 -0.15 40.19
N GLU A 86 18.84 0.51 40.02
CA GLU A 86 17.66 -0.05 39.34
C GLU A 86 17.83 -0.07 37.82
N MET A 87 18.71 0.71 37.19
CA MET A 87 18.93 0.54 35.74
C MET A 87 19.64 -0.78 35.40
N SER A 88 20.37 -1.37 36.37
CA SER A 88 20.99 -2.70 36.25
C SER A 88 20.12 -3.82 36.81
N ARG A 89 19.23 -3.52 37.78
CA ARG A 89 18.31 -4.49 38.40
C ARG A 89 16.89 -4.51 37.77
N ARG A 90 16.47 -3.44 37.08
CA ARG A 90 15.25 -3.38 36.24
C ARG A 90 15.50 -3.84 34.81
N THR A 91 16.75 -3.96 34.35
CA THR A 91 17.05 -4.84 33.21
C THR A 91 16.75 -6.31 33.52
N GLU A 92 16.62 -6.68 34.80
CA GLU A 92 16.11 -8.00 35.21
C GLU A 92 14.61 -7.97 35.53
N SER A 93 14.02 -6.81 35.90
CA SER A 93 12.63 -6.73 36.39
C SER A 93 11.65 -5.86 35.57
N SER A 94 12.01 -5.40 34.37
CA SER A 94 11.09 -4.74 33.42
C SER A 94 10.37 -5.72 32.51
N HIS A 95 10.43 -7.01 32.83
CA HIS A 95 9.79 -8.05 32.06
C HIS A 95 8.31 -8.11 32.44
N LEU A 96 7.41 -7.85 31.48
CA LEU A 96 6.00 -8.19 31.66
C LEU A 96 5.84 -9.68 32.01
N GLY A 97 6.82 -10.53 31.67
CA GLY A 97 6.95 -11.90 32.16
C GLY A 97 6.99 -12.02 33.69
N GLU A 98 7.72 -11.18 34.41
CA GLU A 98 7.73 -11.21 35.89
C GLU A 98 6.44 -10.59 36.47
N ALA A 99 5.92 -9.52 35.86
CA ALA A 99 4.67 -8.89 36.27
C ALA A 99 3.42 -9.76 35.99
N MET A 100 3.46 -10.63 34.98
CA MET A 100 2.46 -11.65 34.69
C MET A 100 2.70 -12.96 35.47
N ALA A 101 3.72 -13.03 36.32
CA ALA A 101 4.13 -14.25 37.02
C ALA A 101 4.25 -15.46 36.07
N LEU A 102 4.87 -15.22 34.91
CA LEU A 102 5.02 -16.22 33.86
C LEU A 102 5.92 -17.34 34.37
N ASN A 103 5.33 -18.50 34.63
CA ASN A 103 6.06 -19.69 35.07
C ASN A 103 7.05 -20.14 33.97
N ASP A 104 8.04 -20.97 34.30
CA ASP A 104 9.03 -21.50 33.35
C ASP A 104 8.37 -22.14 32.11
N THR A 105 7.20 -22.75 32.32
CA THR A 105 6.35 -23.30 31.25
C THR A 105 5.81 -22.22 30.30
N GLY A 106 5.40 -21.07 30.82
CA GLY A 106 4.92 -19.95 30.01
C GLY A 106 6.04 -19.29 29.20
N VAL A 107 7.24 -19.19 29.76
CA VAL A 107 8.44 -18.75 29.02
C VAL A 107 8.75 -19.71 27.87
N PHE A 108 8.71 -21.02 28.13
CA PHE A 108 8.93 -22.04 27.10
C PHE A 108 7.87 -21.97 25.99
N ILE A 109 6.59 -21.88 26.35
CA ILE A 109 5.49 -21.74 25.37
C ILE A 109 5.72 -20.51 24.49
N LEU A 110 6.07 -19.37 25.08
CA LEU A 110 6.26 -18.13 24.35
C LEU A 110 7.46 -18.18 23.39
N GLN A 111 8.55 -18.87 23.79
CA GLN A 111 9.67 -19.13 22.88
C GLN A 111 9.28 -20.02 21.70
N VAL A 112 8.47 -21.06 21.93
CA VAL A 112 7.95 -21.93 20.86
C VAL A 112 7.04 -21.14 19.92
N VAL A 113 6.18 -20.26 20.46
CA VAL A 113 5.32 -19.38 19.65
C VAL A 113 6.15 -18.46 18.77
N ILE A 114 7.21 -17.83 19.29
CA ILE A 114 8.11 -16.99 18.47
C ILE A 114 8.75 -17.80 17.34
N GLN A 115 9.24 -19.01 17.61
CA GLN A 115 9.82 -19.87 16.56
C GLN A 115 8.79 -20.24 15.47
N LEU A 116 7.54 -20.52 15.87
CA LEU A 116 6.46 -20.79 14.93
C LEU A 116 6.10 -19.55 14.10
N LEU A 117 6.07 -18.36 14.71
CA LEU A 117 5.85 -17.10 13.99
C LEU A 117 6.99 -16.75 13.04
N LEU A 118 8.25 -17.03 13.40
CA LEU A 118 9.40 -16.85 12.48
C LEU A 118 9.32 -17.79 11.27
N PHE A 119 8.87 -19.03 11.50
CA PHE A 119 8.61 -19.96 10.41
C PHE A 119 7.46 -19.48 9.52
N ALA A 120 6.35 -19.04 10.10
CA ALA A 120 5.22 -18.46 9.37
C ALA A 120 5.65 -17.23 8.57
N LEU A 121 6.45 -16.34 9.16
CA LEU A 121 6.99 -15.15 8.50
C LEU A 121 7.79 -15.49 7.24
N LYS A 122 8.55 -16.59 7.25
CA LYS A 122 9.30 -17.06 6.07
C LYS A 122 8.38 -17.52 4.94
N VAL A 123 7.24 -18.12 5.28
CA VAL A 123 6.22 -18.53 4.30
C VAL A 123 5.49 -17.29 3.77
N GLU A 124 5.08 -16.39 4.66
CA GLU A 124 4.39 -15.14 4.31
C GLU A 124 5.23 -14.26 3.40
N THR A 125 6.51 -14.02 3.74
CA THR A 125 7.45 -13.24 2.90
C THR A 125 7.67 -13.83 1.51
N ALA A 126 7.60 -15.16 1.37
CA ALA A 126 7.70 -15.81 0.06
C ALA A 126 6.44 -15.62 -0.79
N ILE A 127 5.26 -15.51 -0.15
CA ILE A 127 3.95 -15.37 -0.81
C ILE A 127 3.56 -13.89 -0.99
N ALA A 128 4.12 -12.98 -0.19
CA ALA A 128 3.86 -11.54 -0.20
C ALA A 128 3.94 -10.86 -1.59
N PRO A 129 4.84 -11.27 -2.51
CA PRO A 129 4.83 -10.73 -3.88
C PRO A 129 3.58 -11.08 -4.69
N PHE A 130 2.75 -12.05 -4.27
CA PHE A 130 1.60 -12.52 -5.03
C PHE A 130 0.26 -12.24 -4.35
N SER A 131 0.25 -12.01 -3.03
CA SER A 131 -0.97 -11.86 -2.23
C SER A 131 -0.88 -10.68 -1.26
N PHE A 132 -1.91 -9.84 -1.24
CA PHE A 132 -2.08 -8.76 -0.28
C PHE A 132 -2.40 -9.29 1.13
N VAL A 133 -3.07 -10.45 1.24
CA VAL A 133 -3.27 -11.14 2.52
C VAL A 133 -1.94 -11.48 3.15
N ALA A 134 -1.01 -12.05 2.37
CA ALA A 134 0.32 -12.38 2.86
C ALA A 134 1.11 -11.14 3.30
N GLN A 135 1.01 -10.02 2.57
CA GLN A 135 1.64 -8.75 3.00
C GLN A 135 1.06 -8.19 4.30
N THR A 136 -0.25 -8.32 4.49
CA THR A 136 -0.94 -7.84 5.70
C THR A 136 -0.58 -8.72 6.90
N LEU A 137 -0.54 -10.04 6.70
CA LEU A 137 -0.08 -10.99 7.71
C LEU A 137 1.39 -10.78 8.04
N GLU A 138 2.25 -10.53 7.05
CA GLU A 138 3.68 -10.27 7.27
C GLU A 138 3.90 -9.12 8.27
N VAL A 139 3.20 -7.99 8.09
CA VAL A 139 3.29 -6.85 9.03
C VAL A 139 2.89 -7.26 10.45
N ARG A 140 1.76 -7.99 10.58
CA ARG A 140 1.25 -8.42 11.88
C ARG A 140 2.15 -9.43 12.56
N THR A 141 2.66 -10.41 11.82
CA THR A 141 3.56 -11.44 12.32
C THR A 141 4.84 -10.78 12.84
N ARG A 142 5.38 -9.77 12.12
CA ARG A 142 6.53 -8.97 12.58
C ARG A 142 6.23 -8.23 13.89
N GLU A 143 5.09 -7.55 13.99
CA GLU A 143 4.68 -6.85 15.21
C GLU A 143 4.45 -7.82 16.39
N LEU A 144 3.86 -8.99 16.15
CA LEU A 144 3.67 -10.04 17.15
C LEU A 144 4.99 -10.64 17.63
N ILE A 145 5.96 -10.86 16.74
CA ILE A 145 7.30 -11.33 17.13
C ILE A 145 7.97 -10.31 18.05
N ASN A 146 7.93 -9.02 17.72
CA ASN A 146 8.50 -7.98 18.57
C ASN A 146 7.73 -7.88 19.90
N PHE A 147 6.40 -7.93 19.89
CA PHE A 147 5.55 -7.93 21.09
C PHE A 147 5.93 -9.06 22.06
N PHE A 148 5.99 -10.30 21.57
CA PHE A 148 6.36 -11.45 22.41
C PHE A 148 7.84 -11.41 22.85
N SER A 149 8.72 -10.85 22.02
CA SER A 149 10.12 -10.63 22.38
C SER A 149 10.28 -9.59 23.49
N MET A 150 9.43 -8.57 23.54
CA MET A 150 9.37 -7.61 24.65
C MET A 150 8.78 -8.24 25.93
N ILE A 151 7.77 -9.11 25.81
CA ILE A 151 7.22 -9.82 26.99
C ILE A 151 8.26 -10.71 27.67
N LEU A 152 9.08 -11.40 26.87
CA LEU A 152 10.23 -12.17 27.34
C LEU A 152 11.39 -11.27 27.81
N GLY A 153 11.34 -9.97 27.52
CA GLY A 153 12.42 -8.99 27.65
C GLY A 153 13.73 -9.42 26.99
N LYS A 154 13.62 -10.12 25.85
CA LYS A 154 14.75 -10.32 24.94
C LYS A 154 15.23 -9.00 24.35
N THR A 155 14.34 -7.99 24.29
CA THR A 155 14.58 -6.71 23.63
C THR A 155 14.08 -5.57 24.49
N SER A 156 14.71 -4.41 24.33
CA SER A 156 14.36 -3.16 25.02
C SER A 156 13.84 -2.09 24.04
N THR A 157 13.49 -2.52 22.83
CA THR A 157 13.15 -1.69 21.69
C THR A 157 11.70 -1.99 21.26
N CYS A 158 10.83 -1.01 21.47
CA CYS A 158 9.44 -1.07 21.03
C CYS A 158 9.37 -0.81 19.53
N GLY A 159 8.94 -1.83 18.79
CA GLY A 159 8.69 -1.79 17.35
C GLY A 159 7.20 -1.75 16.97
N LEU A 160 6.29 -1.62 17.94
CA LEU A 160 4.82 -1.60 17.75
C LEU A 160 4.27 -0.30 17.13
N HIS A 161 5.16 0.66 16.87
CA HIS A 161 4.81 1.93 16.25
C HIS A 161 5.29 1.93 14.79
N PRO A 162 4.45 2.34 13.83
CA PRO A 162 4.86 2.44 12.44
C PRO A 162 6.00 3.45 12.32
N VAL A 163 7.02 3.14 11.50
CA VAL A 163 8.20 3.98 11.19
C VAL A 163 9.16 4.31 12.36
N LEU A 164 8.67 4.46 13.59
CA LEU A 164 9.40 5.10 14.70
C LEU A 164 9.66 4.13 15.88
N PRO A 165 10.67 3.25 15.79
CA PRO A 165 11.05 2.41 16.92
C PRO A 165 11.65 3.24 18.06
N HIS A 166 11.45 2.81 19.29
CA HIS A 166 11.99 3.52 20.46
C HIS A 166 12.46 2.62 21.59
N LYS A 167 13.33 3.14 22.46
CA LYS A 167 13.69 2.43 23.69
C LYS A 167 12.54 2.44 24.68
N GLU A 168 12.29 1.27 25.22
CA GLU A 168 11.23 1.02 26.18
C GLU A 168 11.59 1.58 27.57
N HIS A 169 10.60 2.20 28.21
CA HIS A 169 10.62 2.55 29.63
C HIS A 169 9.37 1.96 30.29
N ALA A 170 9.44 1.64 31.59
CA ALA A 170 8.33 0.99 32.31
C ALA A 170 6.95 1.65 32.13
N VAL A 171 6.90 2.98 32.06
CA VAL A 171 5.64 3.74 31.85
C VAL A 171 5.19 3.74 30.40
N SER A 172 6.13 3.82 29.44
CA SER A 172 5.78 3.80 28.02
C SER A 172 5.36 2.41 27.57
N PHE A 173 5.97 1.36 28.12
CA PHE A 173 5.65 -0.03 27.81
C PHE A 173 4.17 -0.34 27.96
N LEU A 174 3.56 0.02 29.10
CA LEU A 174 2.14 -0.25 29.37
C LEU A 174 1.22 0.46 28.37
N MET A 175 1.58 1.68 27.97
CA MET A 175 0.80 2.44 26.98
C MET A 175 0.93 1.84 25.58
N CYS A 176 2.14 1.43 25.18
CA CYS A 176 2.41 0.78 23.89
C CYS A 176 1.70 -0.57 23.78
N THR A 177 1.81 -1.42 24.81
CA THR A 177 1.13 -2.73 24.87
C THR A 177 -0.38 -2.57 24.82
N TRP A 178 -0.95 -1.66 25.61
CA TRP A 178 -2.40 -1.47 25.59
C TRP A 178 -2.89 -0.87 24.27
N SER A 179 -2.15 0.09 23.69
CA SER A 179 -2.45 0.59 22.34
C SER A 179 -2.50 -0.56 21.32
N PHE A 180 -1.47 -1.40 21.29
CA PHE A 180 -1.38 -2.54 20.38
C PHE A 180 -2.51 -3.57 20.59
N LEU A 181 -2.79 -3.94 21.84
CA LEU A 181 -3.88 -4.88 22.15
C LEU A 181 -5.26 -4.31 21.75
N VAL A 182 -5.49 -3.01 21.97
CA VAL A 182 -6.72 -2.36 21.53
C VAL A 182 -6.81 -2.31 20.01
N ARG A 183 -5.71 -2.06 19.28
CA ARG A 183 -5.70 -2.12 17.81
C ARG A 183 -6.10 -3.51 17.29
N ILE A 184 -5.51 -4.58 17.84
CA ILE A 184 -5.89 -5.96 17.49
C ILE A 184 -7.37 -6.22 17.80
N PHE A 185 -7.83 -5.82 18.98
CA PHE A 185 -9.21 -6.06 19.41
C PHE A 185 -10.23 -5.30 18.54
N VAL A 186 -9.97 -4.03 18.24
CA VAL A 186 -10.83 -3.21 17.38
C VAL A 186 -10.89 -3.79 15.97
N ASP A 187 -9.75 -4.18 15.41
CA ASP A 187 -9.72 -4.78 14.08
C ASP A 187 -10.46 -6.13 14.03
N PHE A 188 -10.36 -6.96 15.07
CA PHE A 188 -11.17 -8.17 15.22
C PHE A 188 -12.67 -7.87 15.26
N LEU A 189 -13.11 -6.89 16.06
CA LEU A 189 -14.52 -6.50 16.13
C LEU A 189 -15.04 -5.95 14.81
N LEU A 190 -14.24 -5.14 14.11
CA LEU A 190 -14.58 -4.66 12.78
C LEU A 190 -14.66 -5.80 11.77
N GLY A 191 -13.80 -6.83 11.90
CA GLY A 191 -13.86 -8.04 11.08
C GLY A 191 -15.16 -8.81 11.28
N LEU A 192 -15.57 -9.02 12.52
CA LEU A 192 -16.86 -9.65 12.83
C LEU A 192 -18.04 -8.83 12.30
N SER A 193 -18.00 -7.51 12.46
CA SER A 193 -19.01 -6.61 11.89
C SER A 193 -19.06 -6.68 10.37
N PHE A 194 -17.89 -6.77 9.72
CA PHE A 194 -17.80 -6.91 8.27
C PHE A 194 -18.39 -8.25 7.80
N TYR A 195 -18.12 -9.35 8.50
CA TYR A 195 -18.72 -10.66 8.19
C TYR A 195 -20.25 -10.63 8.29
N VAL A 196 -20.80 -10.09 9.38
CA VAL A 196 -22.27 -9.99 9.55
C VAL A 196 -22.89 -9.14 8.44
N CYS A 197 -22.24 -8.04 8.07
CA CYS A 197 -22.69 -7.18 6.97
C CYS A 197 -22.60 -7.91 5.62
N PHE A 198 -21.50 -8.62 5.36
CA PHE A 198 -21.30 -9.40 4.14
C PHE A 198 -22.37 -10.49 4.02
N HIS A 199 -22.56 -11.28 5.06
CA HIS A 199 -23.57 -12.34 5.10
C HIS A 199 -24.98 -11.78 4.87
N ALA A 200 -25.33 -10.66 5.50
CA ALA A 200 -26.64 -10.03 5.34
C ALA A 200 -26.89 -9.46 3.92
N LEU A 201 -25.87 -8.91 3.26
CA LEU A 201 -26.00 -8.25 1.97
C LEU A 201 -25.87 -9.22 0.78
N PHE A 202 -24.98 -10.20 0.88
CA PHE A 202 -24.56 -11.00 -0.27
C PHE A 202 -25.27 -12.35 -0.39
N HIS A 203 -25.94 -12.85 0.65
CA HIS A 203 -26.62 -14.16 0.63
C HIS A 203 -27.63 -14.34 -0.51
N HIS A 204 -28.24 -13.26 -1.01
CA HIS A 204 -29.21 -13.32 -2.12
C HIS A 204 -28.72 -12.76 -3.46
N LYS A 205 -27.56 -12.08 -3.50
CA LYS A 205 -27.10 -11.34 -4.69
C LYS A 205 -25.71 -11.73 -5.19
N PHE A 206 -25.04 -12.66 -4.51
CA PHE A 206 -23.67 -13.06 -4.83
C PHE A 206 -23.52 -13.59 -6.26
N ASP A 207 -24.56 -14.22 -6.82
CA ASP A 207 -24.50 -14.81 -8.15
C ASP A 207 -24.66 -13.83 -9.31
N SER A 208 -25.30 -12.69 -9.10
CA SER A 208 -25.61 -11.77 -10.19
C SER A 208 -24.68 -10.57 -10.22
N PHE A 209 -24.30 -10.04 -9.05
CA PHE A 209 -23.59 -8.78 -8.96
C PHE A 209 -22.14 -8.86 -9.51
N PRO A 210 -21.28 -9.79 -9.08
CA PRO A 210 -19.90 -9.87 -9.58
C PRO A 210 -19.85 -10.25 -11.06
N PHE A 211 -20.69 -11.20 -11.50
CA PHE A 211 -20.71 -11.68 -12.88
C PHE A 211 -21.21 -10.61 -13.87
N TYR A 212 -22.12 -9.74 -13.44
CA TYR A 212 -22.54 -8.59 -14.25
C TYR A 212 -21.34 -7.70 -14.61
N PHE A 213 -20.52 -7.34 -13.62
CA PHE A 213 -19.36 -6.48 -13.84
C PHE A 213 -18.18 -7.21 -14.52
N LEU A 214 -17.99 -8.50 -14.25
CA LEU A 214 -16.85 -9.27 -14.79
C LEU A 214 -17.09 -9.84 -16.19
N TYR A 215 -18.34 -9.97 -16.63
CA TYR A 215 -18.69 -10.57 -17.90
C TYR A 215 -19.72 -9.75 -18.70
N ASP A 216 -20.94 -9.53 -18.16
CA ASP A 216 -22.05 -8.98 -18.96
C ASP A 216 -21.73 -7.58 -19.52
N VAL A 217 -21.17 -6.70 -18.68
CA VAL A 217 -20.73 -5.36 -19.10
C VAL A 217 -19.72 -5.46 -20.24
N HIS A 218 -18.69 -6.30 -20.08
CA HIS A 218 -17.61 -6.39 -21.05
C HIS A 218 -18.06 -7.04 -22.36
N MET A 219 -18.94 -8.04 -22.29
CA MET A 219 -19.53 -8.66 -23.47
C MET A 219 -20.38 -7.65 -24.26
N SER A 220 -21.18 -6.84 -23.57
CA SER A 220 -21.96 -5.76 -24.21
C SER A 220 -21.06 -4.74 -24.92
N TYR A 221 -19.91 -4.39 -24.34
CA TYR A 221 -18.93 -3.54 -25.03
C TYR A 221 -18.27 -4.22 -26.24
N MET A 222 -18.03 -5.53 -26.21
CA MET A 222 -17.52 -6.26 -27.39
C MET A 222 -18.56 -6.24 -28.53
N GLU A 223 -19.83 -6.46 -28.22
CA GLU A 223 -20.93 -6.34 -29.20
C GLU A 223 -21.03 -4.90 -29.76
N TRP A 224 -20.87 -3.89 -28.90
CA TRP A 224 -20.84 -2.50 -29.34
C TRP A 224 -19.65 -2.21 -30.26
N PHE A 225 -18.47 -2.74 -29.93
CA PHE A 225 -17.29 -2.62 -30.78
C PHE A 225 -17.50 -3.27 -32.14
N ALA A 226 -18.23 -4.38 -32.26
CA ALA A 226 -18.51 -5.03 -33.54
C ALA A 226 -19.32 -4.16 -34.53
N GLY A 227 -20.11 -3.20 -34.03
CA GLY A 227 -20.87 -2.25 -34.85
C GLY A 227 -19.99 -1.15 -35.44
N TRP A 228 -19.75 -0.07 -34.68
CA TRP A 228 -18.87 1.05 -35.01
C TRP A 228 -18.53 1.85 -33.74
N PRO A 229 -17.37 1.64 -33.09
CA PRO A 229 -17.03 2.40 -31.91
C PRO A 229 -16.79 3.88 -32.25
N ALA A 230 -17.55 4.77 -31.62
CA ALA A 230 -17.36 6.23 -31.66
C ALA A 230 -17.31 6.89 -33.06
N GLY A 231 -17.89 6.25 -34.10
CA GLY A 231 -17.93 6.79 -35.46
C GLY A 231 -16.62 6.69 -36.25
N PHE A 232 -15.58 6.04 -35.71
CA PHE A 232 -14.38 5.71 -36.47
C PHE A 232 -14.66 4.51 -37.37
N LYS A 233 -14.48 4.68 -38.69
CA LYS A 233 -14.59 3.59 -39.65
C LYS A 233 -13.37 2.67 -39.55
N ALA A 234 -13.27 1.90 -38.47
CA ALA A 234 -12.24 0.88 -38.29
C ALA A 234 -12.35 -0.19 -39.39
N ASN A 235 -11.26 -0.91 -39.66
CA ASN A 235 -11.30 -2.05 -40.57
C ASN A 235 -12.26 -3.11 -40.01
N GLU A 236 -13.35 -3.36 -40.74
CA GLU A 236 -14.47 -4.18 -40.28
C GLU A 236 -14.05 -5.62 -40.00
N ASP A 237 -13.21 -6.19 -40.86
CA ASP A 237 -12.75 -7.58 -40.74
C ASP A 237 -11.81 -7.76 -39.54
N VAL A 238 -10.90 -6.81 -39.35
CA VAL A 238 -10.01 -6.81 -38.16
C VAL A 238 -10.83 -6.70 -36.89
N ASN A 239 -11.77 -5.76 -36.85
CA ASN A 239 -12.55 -5.50 -35.65
C ASN A 239 -13.40 -6.72 -35.27
N LYS A 240 -13.96 -7.42 -36.27
CA LYS A 240 -14.63 -8.71 -36.09
C LYS A 240 -13.70 -9.76 -35.45
N ILE A 241 -12.45 -9.86 -35.91
CA ILE A 241 -11.47 -10.81 -35.34
C ILE A 241 -11.10 -10.45 -33.89
N LEU A 242 -10.83 -9.17 -33.60
CA LEU A 242 -10.48 -8.70 -32.25
C LEU A 242 -11.64 -8.90 -31.26
N CYS A 243 -12.86 -8.59 -31.70
CA CYS A 243 -14.09 -8.83 -30.95
C CYS A 243 -14.27 -10.32 -30.67
N PHE A 244 -14.20 -11.15 -31.72
CA PHE A 244 -14.32 -12.60 -31.60
C PHE A 244 -13.34 -13.19 -30.58
N PHE A 245 -12.06 -12.82 -30.68
CA PHE A 245 -11.02 -13.26 -29.74
C PHE A 245 -11.34 -12.87 -28.29
N SER A 246 -11.74 -11.62 -28.07
CA SER A 246 -12.06 -11.10 -26.73
C SER A 246 -13.29 -11.78 -26.14
N SER A 247 -14.34 -11.99 -26.95
CA SER A 247 -15.57 -12.67 -26.56
C SER A 247 -15.34 -14.13 -26.21
N VAL A 248 -14.48 -14.84 -26.95
CA VAL A 248 -14.08 -16.21 -26.59
C VAL A 248 -13.43 -16.21 -25.21
N LEU A 249 -12.44 -15.34 -24.97
CA LEU A 249 -11.72 -15.30 -23.69
C LEU A 249 -12.66 -14.96 -22.51
N LEU A 250 -13.55 -13.98 -22.69
CA LEU A 250 -14.59 -13.63 -21.72
C LEU A 250 -15.52 -14.81 -21.40
N THR A 251 -15.96 -15.53 -22.44
CA THR A 251 -16.87 -16.69 -22.29
C THR A 251 -16.17 -17.86 -21.61
N MET A 252 -14.93 -18.16 -21.99
CA MET A 252 -14.10 -19.18 -21.34
C MET A 252 -13.96 -18.89 -19.85
N TRP A 253 -13.65 -17.63 -19.48
CA TRP A 253 -13.51 -17.25 -18.07
C TRP A 253 -14.81 -17.36 -17.30
N ASN A 254 -15.93 -16.91 -17.88
CA ASN A 254 -17.25 -17.03 -17.25
C ASN A 254 -17.62 -18.50 -17.00
N LEU A 255 -17.29 -19.41 -17.92
CA LEU A 255 -17.50 -20.85 -17.72
C LEU A 255 -16.62 -21.41 -16.61
N ILE A 256 -15.34 -21.01 -16.52
CA ILE A 256 -14.44 -21.44 -15.44
C ILE A 256 -14.92 -20.90 -14.08
N ALA A 257 -15.30 -19.63 -14.02
CA ALA A 257 -15.80 -18.98 -12.81
C ALA A 257 -17.14 -19.59 -12.35
N ARG A 258 -18.06 -19.90 -13.28
CA ARG A 258 -19.35 -20.55 -12.98
C ARG A 258 -19.23 -22.08 -12.78
N GLY A 259 -18.20 -22.72 -13.31
CA GLY A 259 -17.93 -24.15 -13.10
C GLY A 259 -17.50 -24.48 -11.67
N GLY A 260 -17.36 -23.48 -10.80
CA GLY A 260 -16.93 -23.65 -9.41
C GLY A 260 -15.48 -24.08 -9.28
N VAL A 261 -14.67 -24.04 -10.34
CA VAL A 261 -13.27 -24.50 -10.34
C VAL A 261 -12.45 -23.69 -9.34
N PHE A 262 -12.51 -22.35 -9.40
CA PHE A 262 -11.81 -21.49 -8.44
C PHE A 262 -12.24 -21.71 -6.99
N LEU A 263 -13.53 -21.96 -6.78
CA LEU A 263 -14.11 -22.18 -5.46
C LEU A 263 -13.82 -23.58 -4.88
N ARG A 264 -13.69 -24.60 -5.73
CA ARG A 264 -13.26 -25.94 -5.32
C ARG A 264 -11.75 -26.04 -5.07
N VAL A 265 -10.93 -25.27 -5.78
CA VAL A 265 -9.49 -25.12 -5.46
C VAL A 265 -9.32 -24.43 -4.10
N ALA A 266 -10.11 -23.40 -3.82
CA ALA A 266 -10.06 -22.67 -2.55
C ALA A 266 -10.59 -23.47 -1.34
N SER A 267 -11.46 -24.47 -1.56
CA SER A 267 -12.14 -25.17 -0.46
C SER A 267 -11.39 -26.37 0.15
N PHE A 268 -10.23 -26.79 -0.39
CA PHE A 268 -9.39 -27.90 0.12
C PHE A 268 -10.12 -29.23 0.47
N GLY A 269 -11.41 -29.41 0.15
CA GLY A 269 -12.26 -30.42 0.79
C GLY A 269 -13.34 -31.09 -0.08
N GLY A 270 -13.33 -30.92 -1.40
CA GLY A 270 -14.27 -31.61 -2.29
C GLY A 270 -13.83 -33.05 -2.64
N THR A 271 -14.77 -34.01 -2.60
CA THR A 271 -14.55 -35.45 -2.84
C THR A 271 -14.43 -35.86 -4.33
N MET A 272 -14.52 -34.91 -5.27
CA MET A 272 -14.19 -35.17 -6.69
C MET A 272 -12.77 -34.68 -7.00
N PRO A 273 -11.95 -35.46 -7.73
CA PRO A 273 -10.60 -35.04 -8.08
C PRO A 273 -10.65 -33.77 -8.93
N LEU A 274 -9.93 -32.73 -8.48
CA LEU A 274 -9.80 -31.42 -9.12
C LEU A 274 -9.61 -31.53 -10.65
N GLN A 275 -8.85 -32.54 -11.07
CA GLN A 275 -8.53 -32.85 -12.47
C GLN A 275 -9.76 -33.12 -13.34
N GLU A 276 -10.79 -33.82 -12.86
CA GLU A 276 -11.99 -34.11 -13.66
C GLU A 276 -12.88 -32.88 -13.86
N SER A 277 -12.98 -32.02 -12.82
CA SER A 277 -13.76 -30.77 -12.89
C SER A 277 -13.10 -29.70 -13.77
N VAL A 278 -11.77 -29.58 -13.70
CA VAL A 278 -11.00 -28.70 -14.59
C VAL A 278 -11.09 -29.22 -16.01
N LEU A 279 -10.92 -30.53 -16.22
CA LEU A 279 -10.99 -31.12 -17.56
C LEU A 279 -12.36 -30.95 -18.19
N THR A 280 -13.45 -31.20 -17.46
CA THR A 280 -14.83 -30.99 -17.97
C THR A 280 -15.12 -29.52 -18.25
N ALA A 281 -14.76 -28.60 -17.34
CA ALA A 281 -14.90 -27.17 -17.59
C ALA A 281 -14.08 -26.71 -18.80
N MET A 282 -12.85 -27.21 -18.98
CA MET A 282 -12.02 -26.93 -20.15
C MET A 282 -12.61 -27.54 -21.43
N GLN A 283 -13.15 -28.76 -21.38
CA GLN A 283 -13.80 -29.40 -22.52
C GLN A 283 -15.04 -28.62 -22.97
N ASP A 284 -15.87 -28.18 -22.02
CA ASP A 284 -17.05 -27.36 -22.27
C ASP A 284 -16.65 -26.02 -22.85
N ALA A 285 -15.63 -25.39 -22.29
CA ALA A 285 -15.12 -24.12 -22.78
C ALA A 285 -14.54 -24.25 -24.20
N ILE A 286 -13.78 -25.31 -24.50
CA ILE A 286 -13.32 -25.64 -25.86
C ILE A 286 -14.50 -25.88 -26.80
N SER A 287 -15.54 -26.59 -26.36
CA SER A 287 -16.74 -26.85 -27.18
C SER A 287 -17.49 -25.56 -27.50
N VAL A 288 -17.57 -24.63 -26.55
CA VAL A 288 -18.19 -23.31 -26.73
C VAL A 288 -17.33 -22.42 -27.61
N ALA A 289 -16.01 -22.45 -27.46
CA ALA A 289 -15.11 -21.75 -28.38
C ALA A 289 -15.28 -22.27 -29.82
N ASN A 290 -15.38 -23.59 -30.00
CA ASN A 290 -15.62 -24.22 -31.31
C ASN A 290 -17.00 -23.89 -31.88
N SER A 291 -18.05 -23.84 -31.04
CA SER A 291 -19.40 -23.47 -31.49
C SER A 291 -19.49 -21.97 -31.83
N THR A 292 -18.82 -21.10 -31.08
CA THR A 292 -18.72 -19.66 -31.36
C THR A 292 -17.93 -19.42 -32.65
N CYS A 293 -16.82 -20.14 -32.87
CA CYS A 293 -16.09 -20.18 -34.15
C CYS A 293 -17.02 -20.57 -35.32
N SER A 294 -17.86 -21.59 -35.11
CA SER A 294 -18.78 -22.09 -36.16
C SER A 294 -19.94 -21.13 -36.44
N ALA A 295 -20.45 -20.43 -35.42
CA ALA A 295 -21.50 -19.43 -35.55
C ALA A 295 -21.01 -18.18 -36.31
N TYR A 296 -19.72 -17.83 -36.19
CA TYR A 296 -19.13 -16.71 -36.92
C TYR A 296 -18.97 -17.00 -38.43
N ASN A 297 -18.92 -18.27 -38.84
CA ASN A 297 -18.86 -18.68 -40.24
C ASN A 297 -20.24 -18.69 -40.94
N TYR A 298 -21.34 -18.51 -40.21
CA TYR A 298 -22.69 -18.37 -40.77
C TYR A 298 -23.23 -16.97 -40.48
N GLN A 299 -23.41 -16.19 -41.54
CA GLN A 299 -23.91 -14.83 -41.52
C GLN A 299 -25.17 -14.68 -40.63
N SER A 300 -25.08 -13.80 -39.64
CA SER A 300 -26.19 -13.21 -38.87
C SER A 300 -27.32 -14.15 -38.49
N SER A 301 -27.19 -14.84 -37.36
CA SER A 301 -28.38 -15.13 -36.54
C SER A 301 -28.03 -14.86 -35.09
N ASN A 302 -28.94 -14.17 -34.41
CA ASN A 302 -28.83 -13.75 -33.02
C ASN A 302 -28.68 -14.98 -32.12
N VAL A 303 -27.44 -15.43 -31.88
CA VAL A 303 -27.17 -16.43 -30.84
C VAL A 303 -26.95 -15.68 -29.54
N SER A 304 -28.06 -15.17 -29.01
CA SER A 304 -28.16 -14.82 -27.59
C SER A 304 -28.25 -16.14 -26.81
N THR A 305 -27.14 -16.87 -26.70
CA THR A 305 -27.00 -17.93 -25.69
C THR A 305 -26.76 -17.27 -24.34
N THR A 306 -27.75 -16.50 -23.88
CA THR A 306 -27.93 -16.21 -22.46
C THR A 306 -28.35 -17.51 -21.81
N VAL A 307 -27.40 -18.41 -21.57
CA VAL A 307 -27.65 -19.48 -20.62
C VAL A 307 -27.56 -18.85 -19.24
N SER A 308 -28.72 -18.41 -18.75
CA SER A 308 -28.89 -17.91 -17.39
C SER A 308 -28.73 -19.08 -16.42
N PHE A 309 -27.49 -19.48 -16.20
CA PHE A 309 -27.10 -20.43 -15.15
C PHE A 309 -27.04 -19.67 -13.83
N SER A 310 -28.08 -19.81 -13.01
CA SER A 310 -28.02 -19.47 -11.58
C SER A 310 -27.08 -20.47 -10.88
N LEU A 311 -26.04 -19.97 -10.22
CA LEU A 311 -25.02 -20.79 -9.53
C LEU A 311 -25.61 -21.39 -8.24
N ALA A 312 -26.51 -20.64 -7.59
CA ALA A 312 -27.14 -20.93 -6.31
C ALA A 312 -28.02 -22.18 -6.35
N ASP A 313 -28.65 -22.48 -7.49
CA ASP A 313 -29.52 -23.66 -7.61
C ASP A 313 -28.74 -24.96 -7.87
N ARG A 314 -27.48 -24.89 -8.32
CA ARG A 314 -26.73 -26.08 -8.76
C ARG A 314 -25.66 -26.54 -7.75
N HIS A 315 -25.07 -25.63 -6.97
CA HIS A 315 -23.97 -25.97 -6.04
C HIS A 315 -24.02 -25.19 -4.71
N PRO A 316 -24.92 -25.55 -3.76
CA PRO A 316 -24.97 -24.91 -2.44
C PRO A 316 -23.65 -25.04 -1.64
N GLU A 317 -22.87 -26.10 -1.91
CA GLU A 317 -21.57 -26.33 -1.25
C GLU A 317 -20.58 -25.19 -1.51
N VAL A 318 -20.58 -24.63 -2.72
CA VAL A 318 -19.66 -23.54 -3.11
C VAL A 318 -19.89 -22.29 -2.27
N TYR A 319 -21.14 -21.94 -2.01
CA TYR A 319 -21.50 -20.80 -1.18
C TYR A 319 -21.08 -21.00 0.28
N VAL A 320 -21.26 -22.21 0.82
CA VAL A 320 -20.85 -22.55 2.20
C VAL A 320 -19.35 -22.39 2.39
N TRP A 321 -18.54 -22.86 1.43
CA TRP A 321 -17.08 -22.71 1.49
C TRP A 321 -16.62 -21.26 1.34
N LEU A 322 -17.31 -20.47 0.51
CA LEU A 322 -17.03 -19.05 0.38
C LEU A 322 -17.34 -18.30 1.67
N ASP A 323 -18.52 -18.52 2.24
CA ASP A 323 -18.93 -17.92 3.51
C ASP A 323 -17.97 -18.31 4.64
N PHE A 324 -17.54 -19.59 4.67
CA PHE A 324 -16.52 -20.08 5.60
C PHE A 324 -15.16 -19.39 5.39
N GLY A 325 -14.71 -19.20 4.15
CA GLY A 325 -13.45 -18.51 3.84
C GLY A 325 -13.48 -17.03 4.25
N VAL A 326 -14.60 -16.34 4.02
CA VAL A 326 -14.81 -14.96 4.48
C VAL A 326 -14.84 -14.92 6.00
N LEU A 327 -15.52 -15.85 6.67
CA LEU A 327 -15.51 -15.97 8.12
C LEU A 327 -14.07 -16.13 8.65
N LEU A 328 -13.29 -17.04 8.08
CA LEU A 328 -11.91 -17.30 8.52
C LEU A 328 -11.06 -16.03 8.42
N THR A 329 -11.10 -15.32 7.30
CA THR A 329 -10.34 -14.05 7.14
C THR A 329 -10.82 -12.96 8.10
N CYS A 330 -12.13 -12.88 8.37
CA CYS A 330 -12.71 -11.93 9.32
C CYS A 330 -12.34 -12.25 10.79
N LEU A 331 -12.08 -13.51 11.14
CA LEU A 331 -11.59 -13.89 12.47
C LEU A 331 -10.16 -13.42 12.73
N PHE A 332 -9.33 -13.32 11.68
CA PHE A 332 -8.03 -12.64 11.77
C PHE A 332 -8.17 -11.12 11.75
N GLY A 333 -9.38 -10.60 11.45
CA GLY A 333 -9.77 -9.21 11.60
C GLY A 333 -9.98 -8.46 10.27
N ALA A 334 -10.50 -7.23 10.35
CA ALA A 334 -10.98 -6.48 9.19
C ALA A 334 -9.88 -6.19 8.16
N SER A 335 -8.66 -5.87 8.59
CA SER A 335 -7.58 -5.59 7.64
C SER A 335 -7.24 -6.82 6.78
N VAL A 336 -7.25 -8.03 7.36
CA VAL A 336 -7.01 -9.28 6.65
C VAL A 336 -8.17 -9.59 5.71
N ALA A 337 -9.42 -9.42 6.16
CA ALA A 337 -10.59 -9.57 5.30
C ALA A 337 -10.52 -8.63 4.07
N LEU A 338 -10.24 -7.34 4.26
CA LEU A 338 -10.14 -6.37 3.16
C LEU A 338 -9.00 -6.72 2.18
N SER A 339 -7.86 -7.17 2.69
CA SER A 339 -6.77 -7.66 1.83
C SER A 339 -7.16 -8.91 1.03
N ALA A 340 -7.99 -9.79 1.59
CA ALA A 340 -8.55 -10.95 0.88
C ALA A 340 -9.54 -10.52 -0.21
N PHE A 341 -10.35 -9.48 0.02
CA PHE A 341 -11.20 -8.88 -1.01
C PHE A 341 -10.38 -8.27 -2.16
N ALA A 342 -9.24 -7.65 -1.85
CA ALA A 342 -8.32 -7.13 -2.88
C ALA A 342 -7.74 -8.28 -3.73
N ASP A 343 -7.26 -9.35 -3.09
CA ASP A 343 -6.77 -10.55 -3.79
C ASP A 343 -7.86 -11.21 -4.63
N ALA A 344 -9.08 -11.34 -4.10
CA ALA A 344 -10.24 -11.88 -4.81
C ALA A 344 -10.60 -11.01 -6.02
N THR A 345 -10.54 -9.68 -5.90
CA THR A 345 -10.80 -8.74 -7.01
C THR A 345 -9.79 -8.94 -8.14
N ARG A 346 -8.50 -9.06 -7.79
CA ARG A 346 -7.42 -9.29 -8.76
C ARG A 346 -7.55 -10.65 -9.44
N LEU A 347 -7.86 -11.70 -8.67
CA LEU A 347 -8.06 -13.05 -9.19
C LEU A 347 -9.29 -13.11 -10.11
N ALA A 348 -10.41 -12.54 -9.68
CA ALA A 348 -11.66 -12.56 -10.46
C ALA A 348 -11.56 -11.79 -11.79
N SER A 349 -10.69 -10.78 -11.84
CA SER A 349 -10.45 -9.91 -13.01
C SER A 349 -9.24 -10.33 -13.85
N LEU A 350 -8.71 -11.54 -13.64
CA LEU A 350 -7.48 -12.00 -14.28
C LEU A 350 -7.62 -12.08 -15.81
N HIS A 351 -8.78 -12.51 -16.33
CA HIS A 351 -9.05 -12.52 -17.77
C HIS A 351 -8.99 -11.13 -18.40
N LEU A 352 -9.47 -10.10 -17.71
CA LEU A 352 -9.40 -8.71 -18.16
C LEU A 352 -7.97 -8.20 -18.16
N THR A 353 -7.17 -8.63 -17.18
CA THR A 353 -5.74 -8.31 -17.09
C THR A 353 -4.95 -9.01 -18.21
N ILE A 354 -5.28 -10.25 -18.54
CA ILE A 354 -4.72 -10.97 -19.70
C ILE A 354 -5.07 -10.23 -21.00
N LEU A 355 -6.35 -9.87 -21.19
CA LEU A 355 -6.78 -9.12 -22.38
C LEU A 355 -6.03 -7.79 -22.50
N PHE A 356 -5.90 -7.04 -21.40
CA PHE A 356 -5.07 -5.84 -21.36
C PHE A 356 -3.63 -6.12 -21.80
N GLY A 357 -2.99 -7.16 -21.25
CA GLY A 357 -1.63 -7.54 -21.63
C GLY A 357 -1.49 -7.88 -23.11
N ILE A 358 -2.44 -8.62 -23.69
CA ILE A 358 -2.45 -8.99 -25.10
C ILE A 358 -2.59 -7.74 -25.98
N PHE A 359 -3.57 -6.88 -25.70
CA PHE A 359 -3.81 -5.67 -26.49
C PHE A 359 -2.69 -4.65 -26.33
N SER A 360 -2.05 -4.57 -25.16
CA SER A 360 -0.86 -3.76 -24.96
C SER A 360 0.31 -4.22 -25.83
N ARG A 361 0.58 -5.52 -25.86
CA ARG A 361 1.65 -6.07 -26.72
C ARG A 361 1.34 -5.88 -28.20
N LEU A 362 0.07 -6.07 -28.59
CA LEU A 362 -0.38 -5.84 -29.95
C LEU A 362 -0.18 -4.37 -30.36
N TYR A 363 -0.54 -3.44 -29.48
CA TYR A 363 -0.35 -2.00 -29.69
C TYR A 363 1.14 -1.63 -29.86
N ASP A 364 2.02 -2.16 -29.00
CA ASP A 364 3.48 -1.95 -29.10
C ASP A 364 4.04 -2.48 -30.43
N VAL A 365 3.60 -3.69 -30.85
CA VAL A 365 4.01 -4.28 -32.13
C VAL A 365 3.54 -3.42 -33.30
N VAL A 366 2.31 -2.93 -33.29
CA VAL A 366 1.78 -2.05 -34.34
C VAL A 366 2.57 -0.75 -34.43
N LEU A 367 2.88 -0.11 -33.30
CA LEU A 367 3.70 1.11 -33.28
C LEU A 367 5.13 0.86 -33.78
N SER A 368 5.76 -0.24 -33.37
CA SER A 368 7.10 -0.64 -33.82
C SER A 368 7.14 -0.92 -35.33
N LEU A 369 6.09 -1.58 -35.86
CA LEU A 369 5.93 -1.81 -37.29
C LEU A 369 5.76 -0.48 -38.05
N ILE A 370 4.95 0.45 -37.56
CA ILE A 370 4.80 1.78 -38.19
C ILE A 370 6.14 2.53 -38.19
N GLY A 371 6.86 2.53 -37.07
CA GLY A 371 8.18 3.17 -36.96
C GLY A 371 9.20 2.61 -37.95
N SER A 372 9.29 1.28 -38.06
CA SER A 372 10.20 0.61 -38.97
C SER A 372 9.82 0.75 -40.45
N LEU A 373 8.53 0.58 -40.79
CA LEU A 373 8.01 0.72 -42.16
C LEU A 373 8.09 2.17 -42.66
N SER A 374 7.82 3.15 -41.80
CA SER A 374 7.96 4.57 -42.15
C SER A 374 9.43 4.96 -42.36
N GLY A 375 10.35 4.39 -41.58
CA GLY A 375 11.78 4.47 -41.83
C GLY A 375 12.18 3.89 -43.18
N LEU A 376 11.73 2.66 -43.49
CA LEU A 376 12.00 1.99 -44.76
C LEU A 376 11.46 2.78 -45.96
N PHE A 377 10.24 3.31 -45.87
CA PHE A 377 9.65 4.18 -46.91
C PHE A 377 10.48 5.45 -47.17
N ARG A 378 11.09 6.03 -46.12
CA ARG A 378 11.94 7.23 -46.21
C ARG A 378 13.38 6.94 -46.61
N GLY A 379 13.75 5.67 -46.81
CA GLY A 379 15.13 5.29 -47.09
C GLY A 379 16.04 5.30 -45.86
N LEU A 380 15.49 5.06 -44.67
CA LEU A 380 16.20 5.12 -43.40
C LEU A 380 16.40 3.70 -42.83
N LYS A 381 17.62 3.40 -42.35
CA LYS A 381 17.99 2.12 -41.74
C LYS A 381 18.69 2.34 -40.40
N TYR A 382 18.26 1.64 -39.36
CA TYR A 382 18.97 1.65 -38.08
C TYR A 382 20.31 0.92 -38.19
N ASN A 383 21.38 1.60 -37.80
CA ASN A 383 22.74 1.06 -37.81
C ASN A 383 23.17 0.69 -36.39
N PRO A 384 23.21 -0.62 -36.03
CA PRO A 384 23.57 -1.05 -34.68
C PRO A 384 25.03 -0.73 -34.31
N LEU A 385 25.91 -0.52 -35.29
CA LEU A 385 27.32 -0.18 -35.03
C LEU A 385 27.52 1.28 -34.61
N ARG A 386 26.57 2.17 -34.96
CA ARG A 386 26.64 3.62 -34.67
C ARG A 386 25.48 4.11 -33.81
N CYS A 387 24.61 3.20 -33.35
CA CYS A 387 23.40 3.49 -32.57
C CYS A 387 22.58 4.68 -33.12
N ARG A 388 22.45 4.76 -34.45
CA ARG A 388 21.73 5.86 -35.12
C ARG A 388 21.01 5.39 -36.37
N VAL A 389 20.04 6.17 -36.83
CA VAL A 389 19.32 5.95 -38.08
C VAL A 389 20.10 6.60 -39.23
N ASP A 390 20.59 5.80 -40.16
CA ASP A 390 21.37 6.22 -41.32
C ASP A 390 20.53 6.14 -42.61
N GLY A 391 20.80 7.04 -43.56
CA GLY A 391 20.24 6.92 -44.91
C GLY A 391 20.80 5.69 -45.64
N HIS A 392 19.93 4.90 -46.24
CA HIS A 392 20.28 3.72 -47.04
C HIS A 392 19.49 3.71 -48.34
N GLN A 393 20.16 3.37 -49.44
CA GLN A 393 19.50 3.25 -50.74
C GLN A 393 18.84 1.88 -50.84
N PHE A 394 17.54 1.83 -50.56
CA PHE A 394 16.71 0.65 -50.81
C PHE A 394 16.28 0.60 -52.28
N GLN A 395 16.03 -0.61 -52.79
CA GLN A 395 15.45 -0.77 -54.13
C GLN A 395 14.01 -0.22 -54.15
N THR A 396 13.60 0.29 -55.31
CA THR A 396 12.24 0.83 -55.53
C THR A 396 11.15 -0.16 -55.12
N ASP A 397 11.36 -1.44 -55.41
CA ASP A 397 10.41 -2.51 -55.11
C ASP A 397 10.21 -2.67 -53.60
N GLN A 398 11.29 -2.56 -52.81
CA GLN A 398 11.23 -2.65 -51.35
C GLN A 398 10.51 -1.45 -50.73
N MET A 399 10.73 -0.24 -51.27
CA MET A 399 10.02 0.97 -50.84
C MET A 399 8.52 0.89 -51.19
N LEU A 400 8.18 0.27 -52.33
CA LEU A 400 6.80 0.02 -52.73
C LEU A 400 6.11 -0.97 -51.77
N PHE A 401 6.74 -2.10 -51.45
CA PHE A 401 6.22 -3.04 -50.43
C PHE A 401 6.03 -2.35 -49.07
N ALA A 402 7.00 -1.55 -48.63
CA ALA A 402 6.91 -0.79 -47.39
C ALA A 402 5.69 0.15 -47.39
N SER A 403 5.41 0.80 -48.51
CA SER A 403 4.25 1.68 -48.67
C SER A 403 2.94 0.92 -48.50
N PHE A 404 2.79 -0.24 -49.15
CA PHE A 404 1.59 -1.07 -49.04
C PHE A 404 1.36 -1.56 -47.60
N PHE A 405 2.39 -2.12 -46.96
CA PHE A 405 2.29 -2.58 -45.57
C PHE A 405 2.06 -1.42 -44.60
N LEU A 406 2.69 -0.25 -44.84
CA LEU A 406 2.48 0.93 -44.00
C LEU A 406 1.01 1.37 -44.02
N VAL A 407 0.37 1.41 -45.19
CA VAL A 407 -1.07 1.74 -45.30
C VAL A 407 -1.93 0.74 -44.53
N VAL A 408 -1.64 -0.57 -44.69
CA VAL A 408 -2.38 -1.63 -43.99
C VAL A 408 -2.20 -1.52 -42.46
N ILE A 409 -0.99 -1.40 -41.95
CA ILE A 409 -0.71 -1.29 -40.51
C ILE A 409 -1.25 0.03 -39.93
N CYS A 410 -1.15 1.14 -40.66
CA CYS A 410 -1.76 2.41 -40.25
C CYS A 410 -3.29 2.31 -40.18
N SER A 411 -3.93 1.51 -41.04
CA SER A 411 -5.37 1.25 -40.94
C SER A 411 -5.76 0.34 -39.76
N LEU A 412 -4.80 -0.46 -39.25
CA LEU A 412 -4.97 -1.34 -38.11
C LEU A 412 -4.89 -0.58 -36.77
N LEU A 413 -4.08 0.49 -36.72
CA LEU A 413 -3.80 1.25 -35.51
C LEU A 413 -5.06 1.76 -34.78
N PRO A 414 -6.06 2.39 -35.43
CA PRO A 414 -7.24 2.88 -34.73
C PRO A 414 -8.05 1.75 -34.07
N ALA A 415 -8.14 0.59 -34.74
CA ALA A 415 -8.85 -0.55 -34.20
C ALA A 415 -8.15 -1.06 -32.93
N VAL A 416 -6.84 -1.30 -32.98
CA VAL A 416 -6.07 -1.78 -31.82
C VAL A 416 -6.06 -0.76 -30.67
N LEU A 417 -5.99 0.54 -31.00
CA LEU A 417 -5.99 1.63 -30.01
C LEU A 417 -7.26 1.63 -29.15
N VAL A 418 -8.44 1.45 -29.75
CA VAL A 418 -9.72 1.46 -29.00
C VAL A 418 -9.75 0.33 -27.96
N TYR A 419 -9.35 -0.89 -28.34
CA TYR A 419 -9.31 -2.02 -27.42
C TYR A 419 -8.24 -1.82 -26.33
N TYR A 420 -7.05 -1.35 -26.70
CA TYR A 420 -6.00 -1.05 -25.74
C TYR A 420 -6.44 -0.01 -24.70
N VAL A 421 -7.03 1.11 -25.12
CA VAL A 421 -7.52 2.16 -24.20
C VAL A 421 -8.63 1.61 -23.30
N TYR A 422 -9.57 0.83 -23.85
CA TYR A 422 -10.66 0.24 -23.08
C TYR A 422 -10.16 -0.71 -21.99
N PHE A 423 -9.30 -1.67 -22.34
CA PHE A 423 -8.74 -2.61 -21.36
C PHE A 423 -7.74 -1.93 -20.40
N MET A 424 -7.08 -0.85 -20.82
CA MET A 424 -6.28 -0.01 -19.93
C MET A 424 -7.15 0.63 -18.85
N LEU A 425 -8.28 1.24 -19.23
CA LEU A 425 -9.22 1.83 -18.27
C LEU A 425 -9.76 0.78 -17.29
N ILE A 426 -10.10 -0.41 -17.78
CA ILE A 426 -10.54 -1.52 -16.91
C ILE A 426 -9.43 -1.94 -15.95
N GLY A 427 -8.20 -2.12 -16.45
CA GLY A 427 -7.05 -2.47 -15.63
C GLY A 427 -6.79 -1.45 -14.53
N VAL A 428 -6.92 -0.15 -14.84
CA VAL A 428 -6.85 0.94 -13.85
C VAL A 428 -7.99 0.85 -12.84
N CYS A 429 -9.23 0.56 -13.25
CA CYS A 429 -10.35 0.38 -12.32
C CYS A 429 -10.11 -0.79 -11.35
N VAL A 430 -9.69 -1.96 -11.85
CA VAL A 430 -9.37 -3.13 -11.03
C VAL A 430 -8.26 -2.81 -10.02
N TRP A 431 -7.21 -2.10 -10.49
CA TRP A 431 -6.12 -1.66 -9.62
C TRP A 431 -6.60 -0.66 -8.56
N LEU A 432 -7.42 0.33 -8.91
CA LEU A 432 -7.97 1.33 -7.98
C LEU A 432 -8.83 0.68 -6.89
N ILE A 433 -9.68 -0.28 -7.27
CA ILE A 433 -10.50 -1.04 -6.33
C ILE A 433 -9.61 -1.84 -5.37
N SER A 434 -8.60 -2.53 -5.89
CA SER A 434 -7.65 -3.30 -5.08
C SER A 434 -6.88 -2.38 -4.12
N LEU A 435 -6.39 -1.24 -4.60
CA LEU A 435 -5.70 -0.24 -3.79
C LEU A 435 -6.60 0.31 -2.69
N PHE A 436 -7.87 0.60 -2.99
CA PHE A 436 -8.83 1.09 -2.00
C PHE A 436 -8.97 0.10 -0.84
N PHE A 437 -9.17 -1.18 -1.13
CA PHE A 437 -9.31 -2.21 -0.09
C PHE A 437 -8.04 -2.37 0.74
N VAL A 438 -6.86 -2.41 0.10
CA VAL A 438 -5.57 -2.54 0.79
C VAL A 438 -5.31 -1.33 1.71
N ASN A 439 -5.49 -0.11 1.19
CA ASN A 439 -5.29 1.12 1.97
C ASN A 439 -6.29 1.22 3.13
N LEU A 440 -7.55 0.84 2.91
CA LEU A 440 -8.56 0.80 3.96
C LEU A 440 -8.18 -0.23 5.04
N GLY A 441 -7.65 -1.38 4.65
CA GLY A 441 -7.15 -2.39 5.58
C GLY A 441 -6.01 -1.86 6.46
N TYR A 442 -4.99 -1.22 5.87
CA TYR A 442 -3.91 -0.61 6.65
C TYR A 442 -4.38 0.55 7.54
N LEU A 443 -5.37 1.33 7.09
CA LEU A 443 -5.96 2.41 7.90
C LEU A 443 -6.65 1.87 9.15
N ILE A 444 -7.40 0.77 9.01
CA ILE A 444 -8.07 0.10 10.13
C ILE A 444 -7.04 -0.52 11.08
N MET A 445 -5.97 -1.11 10.55
CA MET A 445 -4.91 -1.74 11.34
C MET A 445 -4.22 -0.75 12.31
N TYR A 446 -3.99 0.50 11.90
CA TYR A 446 -3.38 1.54 12.73
C TYR A 446 -4.40 2.55 13.30
N LEU A 447 -5.67 2.16 13.42
CA LEU A 447 -6.70 3.06 13.93
C LEU A 447 -6.37 3.48 15.38
N PRO A 448 -6.24 4.79 15.68
CA PRO A 448 -5.71 5.32 16.94
C PRO A 448 -6.79 5.38 18.02
N THR A 449 -7.50 4.27 18.21
CA THR A 449 -8.68 4.17 19.07
C THR A 449 -8.32 4.35 20.54
N PHE A 450 -7.25 3.70 21.01
CA PHE A 450 -6.79 3.86 22.38
C PHE A 450 -6.30 5.28 22.64
N GLU A 451 -5.52 5.86 21.74
CA GLU A 451 -4.94 7.19 21.89
C GLU A 451 -6.04 8.26 21.98
N VAL A 452 -7.05 8.18 21.10
CA VAL A 452 -8.22 9.07 21.11
C VAL A 452 -9.05 8.87 22.38
N PHE A 453 -9.36 7.62 22.76
CA PHE A 453 -10.15 7.33 23.96
C PHE A 453 -9.43 7.78 25.24
N TYR A 454 -8.14 7.48 25.36
CA TYR A 454 -7.31 7.87 26.48
C TYR A 454 -7.23 9.40 26.61
N TRP A 455 -7.03 10.10 25.48
CA TRP A 455 -7.05 11.56 25.45
C TRP A 455 -8.40 12.12 25.89
N LEU A 456 -9.52 11.59 25.38
CA LEU A 456 -10.86 12.03 25.77
C LEU A 456 -11.11 11.86 27.27
N CYS A 457 -10.76 10.72 27.85
CA CYS A 457 -10.98 10.43 29.27
C CYS A 457 -10.02 11.18 30.21
N ARG A 458 -8.78 11.45 29.79
CA ARG A 458 -7.72 11.98 30.66
C ARG A 458 -7.10 13.29 30.19
N ARG A 459 -7.77 14.04 29.32
CA ARG A 459 -7.30 15.34 28.79
C ARG A 459 -6.75 16.29 29.86
N HIS A 460 -7.41 16.37 31.01
CA HIS A 460 -7.04 17.27 32.11
C HIS A 460 -5.77 16.85 32.87
N ARG A 461 -5.30 15.60 32.72
CA ARG A 461 -4.08 15.08 33.36
C ARG A 461 -2.87 15.12 32.44
N LEU A 462 -3.09 15.30 31.14
CA LEU A 462 -2.04 15.36 30.13
C LEU A 462 -1.58 16.81 29.96
N VAL A 463 -0.41 17.17 30.49
CA VAL A 463 0.13 18.53 30.43
C VAL A 463 0.98 18.70 29.17
N GLY A 464 0.47 19.43 28.18
CA GLY A 464 1.15 19.64 26.90
C GLY A 464 2.19 20.76 26.91
N SER A 465 1.82 21.93 27.43
CA SER A 465 2.74 23.07 27.53
C SER A 465 2.50 23.89 28.80
N LEU A 466 3.52 24.64 29.20
CA LEU A 466 3.43 25.67 30.23
C LEU A 466 3.41 27.02 29.55
N TYR A 467 2.47 27.87 29.93
CA TYR A 467 2.46 29.27 29.52
C TYR A 467 2.33 30.16 30.76
N VAL A 468 2.99 31.31 30.69
CA VAL A 468 2.89 32.34 31.71
C VAL A 468 1.63 33.13 31.40
N SER A 469 0.72 33.26 32.37
CA SER A 469 -0.45 34.11 32.23
C SER A 469 -0.04 35.57 32.06
N ARG A 470 -0.95 36.40 31.56
CA ARG A 470 -0.65 37.82 31.38
C ARG A 470 -0.29 38.44 32.74
N PRO A 471 0.80 39.23 32.83
CA PRO A 471 1.19 39.88 34.08
C PRO A 471 0.06 40.76 34.58
N TYR A 472 -0.41 40.48 35.80
CA TYR A 472 -1.40 41.30 36.48
C TYR A 472 -0.69 42.15 37.53
N VAL A 473 -0.78 43.48 37.42
CA VAL A 473 -0.20 44.39 38.41
C VAL A 473 -1.09 44.38 39.65
N THR A 474 -0.68 43.66 40.69
CA THR A 474 -1.44 43.53 41.93
C THR A 474 -1.29 44.76 42.81
N MET A 475 -0.14 45.44 42.73
CA MET A 475 0.11 46.63 43.54
C MET A 475 1.04 47.63 42.85
N THR A 476 0.70 48.92 42.94
CA THR A 476 1.54 50.03 42.52
C THR A 476 1.84 50.89 43.74
N ARG A 477 3.12 50.97 44.15
CA ARG A 477 3.58 51.86 45.23
C ARG A 477 4.27 53.06 44.63
N HIS A 478 3.88 54.26 45.05
CA HIS A 478 4.53 55.51 44.70
C HIS A 478 5.40 55.96 45.87
N PHE A 479 6.69 56.13 45.63
CA PHE A 479 7.62 56.71 46.60
C PHE A 479 7.95 58.14 46.18
N THR A 480 7.69 59.09 47.07
CA THR A 480 8.13 60.48 46.94
C THR A 480 9.42 60.66 47.74
N THR A 481 10.55 60.75 47.05
CA THR A 481 11.83 61.12 47.67
C THR A 481 11.94 62.65 47.73
N ALA A 482 12.20 63.20 48.92
CA ALA A 482 12.43 64.64 49.07
C ALA A 482 13.68 65.06 48.28
N GLY A 483 13.47 65.65 47.09
CA GLY A 483 14.52 66.17 46.21
C GLY A 483 14.50 65.67 44.76
N SER A 484 13.71 64.64 44.42
CA SER A 484 13.54 64.16 43.03
C SER A 484 12.20 64.64 42.45
N ARG A 485 12.19 65.17 41.23
CA ARG A 485 10.95 65.64 40.55
C ARG A 485 10.11 64.50 39.96
N ASP A 486 10.66 63.30 39.86
CA ASP A 486 9.96 62.14 39.30
C ASP A 486 9.62 61.13 40.42
N PRO A 487 8.33 60.78 40.61
CA PRO A 487 7.92 59.80 41.62
C PRO A 487 8.40 58.40 41.21
N CYS A 488 9.12 57.70 42.10
CA CYS A 488 9.56 56.34 41.84
C CYS A 488 8.37 55.39 42.04
N THR A 489 7.90 54.77 40.95
CA THR A 489 6.77 53.83 40.95
C THR A 489 7.28 52.40 40.98
N VAL A 490 7.05 51.68 42.08
CA VAL A 490 7.36 50.25 42.18
C VAL A 490 6.08 49.47 41.93
N GLN A 491 6.06 48.66 40.87
CA GLN A 491 4.94 47.80 40.53
C GLN A 491 5.24 46.36 40.99
N THR A 492 4.38 45.80 41.82
CA THR A 492 4.37 44.36 42.11
C THR A 492 3.49 43.69 41.06
N VAL A 493 4.09 42.75 40.32
CA VAL A 493 3.44 42.03 39.23
C VAL A 493 3.27 40.57 39.64
N ASP A 494 2.03 40.08 39.64
CA ASP A 494 1.74 38.66 39.78
C ASP A 494 1.75 37.99 38.40
N LEU A 495 2.54 36.92 38.30
CA LEU A 495 2.64 36.03 37.16
C LEU A 495 2.16 34.66 37.60
N SER A 496 1.12 34.12 36.96
CA SER A 496 0.70 32.73 37.21
C SER A 496 1.15 31.81 36.09
N LEU A 497 1.73 30.67 36.45
CA LEU A 497 2.11 29.62 35.51
C LEU A 497 0.92 28.69 35.29
N CYS A 498 0.43 28.65 34.07
CA CYS A 498 -0.71 27.82 33.67
C CYS A 498 -0.24 26.66 32.79
N THR A 499 -0.86 25.50 32.96
CA THR A 499 -0.66 24.34 32.09
C THR A 499 -1.73 24.30 31.01
N SER A 500 -1.35 24.02 29.78
CA SER A 500 -2.26 23.69 28.69
C SER A 500 -2.37 22.16 28.56
N PRO A 501 -3.55 21.62 28.20
CA PRO A 501 -3.69 20.20 27.95
C PRO A 501 -2.94 19.80 26.68
N LEU A 502 -2.39 18.59 26.65
CA LEU A 502 -1.73 18.04 25.47
C LEU A 502 -2.70 18.03 24.27
N PRO A 503 -2.35 18.58 23.11
CA PRO A 503 -3.23 18.53 21.94
C PRO A 503 -3.22 17.14 21.30
N LEU A 504 -4.39 16.76 20.75
CA LEU A 504 -4.64 15.41 20.21
C LEU A 504 -3.68 15.01 19.08
N TYR A 505 -3.23 15.96 18.26
CA TYR A 505 -2.36 15.65 17.12
C TYR A 505 -1.01 15.03 17.53
N TYR A 506 -0.50 15.32 18.72
CA TYR A 506 0.70 14.66 19.24
C TYR A 506 0.47 13.19 19.59
N MET A 507 -0.76 12.82 19.95
CA MET A 507 -1.12 11.41 20.16
C MET A 507 -1.45 10.70 18.85
N LEU A 508 -1.65 11.44 17.76
CA LEU A 508 -2.02 10.94 16.44
C LEU A 508 -0.81 10.79 15.51
N THR A 509 0.42 11.01 15.98
CA THR A 509 1.63 11.04 15.13
C THR A 509 1.81 9.78 14.31
N ASP A 510 1.60 8.61 14.92
CA ASP A 510 1.70 7.32 14.25
C ASP A 510 0.67 7.20 13.12
N PHE A 511 -0.59 7.51 13.43
CA PHE A 511 -1.67 7.45 12.45
C PHE A 511 -1.49 8.46 11.31
N LEU A 512 -1.01 9.67 11.61
CA LEU A 512 -0.69 10.68 10.60
C LEU A 512 0.49 10.24 9.72
N ALA A 513 1.49 9.56 10.27
CA ALA A 513 2.59 8.99 9.50
C ALA A 513 2.10 7.91 8.54
N VAL A 514 1.23 7.00 9.01
CA VAL A 514 0.58 5.99 8.16
C VAL A 514 -0.25 6.67 7.07
N LEU A 515 -1.07 7.67 7.42
CA LEU A 515 -1.87 8.41 6.44
C LEU A 515 -1.01 9.07 5.36
N CYS A 516 0.13 9.67 5.73
CA CYS A 516 1.08 10.27 4.79
C CYS A 516 1.69 9.23 3.84
N ILE A 517 2.03 8.04 4.34
CA ILE A 517 2.52 6.92 3.52
C ILE A 517 1.42 6.45 2.55
N LEU A 518 0.20 6.23 3.04
CA LEU A 518 -0.91 5.77 2.21
C LEU A 518 -1.31 6.81 1.15
N GLN A 519 -1.26 8.11 1.47
CA GLN A 519 -1.51 9.18 0.50
C GLN A 519 -0.52 9.17 -0.68
N LYS A 520 0.76 8.84 -0.43
CA LYS A 520 1.75 8.69 -1.51
C LYS A 520 1.41 7.52 -2.45
N ASN A 521 0.80 6.47 -1.93
CA ASN A 521 0.39 5.31 -2.74
C ASN A 521 -0.82 5.60 -3.65
N VAL A 522 -1.61 6.64 -3.36
CA VAL A 522 -2.77 7.07 -4.18
C VAL A 522 -2.37 7.83 -5.45
N PHE A 523 -1.16 8.40 -5.51
CA PHE A 523 -0.64 9.11 -6.69
C PHE A 523 0.46 8.29 -7.40
N PRO A 524 0.14 7.13 -7.99
CA PRO A 524 1.14 6.30 -8.65
C PRO A 524 1.54 6.92 -9.99
N THR A 525 2.51 7.84 -9.97
CA THR A 525 3.21 8.26 -11.18
C THR A 525 3.73 7.04 -11.97
N GLN A 526 4.07 5.97 -11.26
CA GLN A 526 4.40 4.66 -11.80
C GLN A 526 3.25 3.96 -12.52
N MET A 527 1.98 4.14 -12.11
CA MET A 527 0.82 3.61 -12.83
C MET A 527 0.58 4.37 -14.13
N LEU A 528 0.69 5.70 -14.11
CA LEU A 528 0.60 6.49 -15.34
C LEU A 528 1.70 6.08 -16.33
N LEU A 529 2.92 5.88 -15.83
CA LEU A 529 4.02 5.35 -16.62
C LEU A 529 3.77 3.90 -17.08
N GLY A 530 3.21 3.05 -16.23
CA GLY A 530 2.85 1.66 -16.53
C GLY A 530 1.75 1.55 -17.58
N CYS A 531 0.77 2.44 -17.54
CA CYS A 531 -0.25 2.59 -18.58
C CYS A 531 0.42 2.97 -19.90
N LEU A 532 1.23 4.03 -19.92
CA LEU A 532 1.92 4.52 -21.12
C LEU A 532 2.90 3.52 -21.74
N THR A 533 3.53 2.69 -20.91
CA THR A 533 4.54 1.68 -21.33
C THR A 533 3.95 0.29 -21.51
N GLY A 534 2.64 0.11 -21.30
CA GLY A 534 1.99 -1.18 -21.47
C GLY A 534 2.34 -2.25 -20.44
N ASN A 535 3.01 -1.89 -19.35
CA ASN A 535 3.51 -2.81 -18.33
C ASN A 535 2.92 -2.51 -16.94
N MET A 536 1.61 -2.75 -16.79
CA MET A 536 0.91 -2.55 -15.51
C MET A 536 1.28 -3.60 -14.44
N GLU A 537 1.74 -4.79 -14.82
CA GLU A 537 2.05 -5.89 -13.87
C GLU A 537 3.20 -5.58 -12.89
N ARG A 538 4.06 -4.60 -13.20
CA ARG A 538 5.24 -4.27 -12.39
C ARG A 538 4.96 -3.30 -11.23
N VAL A 539 3.74 -2.77 -11.10
CA VAL A 539 3.39 -1.78 -10.07
C VAL A 539 2.81 -2.48 -8.84
N GLN A 540 3.61 -3.31 -8.18
CA GLN A 540 3.29 -3.83 -6.85
C GLN A 540 3.96 -2.99 -5.77
N PHE A 541 3.13 -2.41 -4.89
CA PHE A 541 3.61 -1.63 -3.76
C PHE A 541 4.01 -2.58 -2.65
N ASN A 542 5.28 -2.60 -2.28
CA ASN A 542 5.71 -3.26 -1.05
C ASN A 542 5.46 -2.30 0.12
N THR A 543 4.22 -2.27 0.61
CA THR A 543 3.80 -1.44 1.76
C THR A 543 4.52 -1.81 3.05
N VAL A 544 5.02 -3.05 3.16
CA VAL A 544 5.69 -3.56 4.38
C VAL A 544 6.96 -2.76 4.69
N GLU A 545 7.82 -2.54 3.69
CA GLU A 545 9.08 -1.80 3.85
C GLU A 545 8.87 -0.33 4.22
N GLN A 546 7.77 0.27 3.76
CA GLN A 546 7.47 1.68 4.06
C GLN A 546 6.88 1.85 5.46
N LEU A 547 6.07 0.90 5.90
CA LEU A 547 5.27 0.99 7.12
C LEU A 547 6.07 0.57 8.35
N VAL A 548 6.86 -0.50 8.23
CA VAL A 548 7.61 -1.09 9.35
C VAL A 548 9.05 -1.45 8.94
N PRO A 549 9.86 -0.49 8.44
CA PRO A 549 11.22 -0.75 7.97
C PRO A 549 12.13 -1.36 9.06
N HIS A 550 11.91 -0.97 10.31
CA HIS A 550 12.69 -1.45 11.46
C HIS A 550 12.47 -2.93 11.77
N LEU A 551 11.24 -3.44 11.64
CA LEU A 551 10.96 -4.88 11.82
C LEU A 551 11.28 -5.71 10.58
N VAL A 552 11.40 -5.08 9.40
CA VAL A 552 11.95 -5.75 8.21
C VAL A 552 13.42 -6.12 8.44
N ALA A 553 14.21 -5.21 9.03
CA ALA A 553 15.62 -5.44 9.33
C ALA A 553 15.82 -6.52 10.40
N ASN A 554 15.12 -6.43 11.53
CA ASN A 554 15.12 -7.45 12.56
C ASN A 554 13.77 -7.43 13.33
N PRO A 555 12.94 -8.48 13.20
CA PRO A 555 11.64 -8.51 13.87
C PRO A 555 11.74 -8.82 15.37
N GLU A 556 12.81 -9.46 15.83
CA GLU A 556 13.00 -9.70 17.26
C GLU A 556 13.49 -8.41 17.94
N ASP A 557 14.68 -7.92 17.58
CA ASP A 557 15.33 -6.73 18.15
C ASP A 557 15.57 -5.64 17.10
N PRO A 558 14.57 -4.77 16.83
CA PRO A 558 14.72 -3.68 15.89
C PRO A 558 15.72 -2.65 16.41
N THR A 559 16.70 -2.30 15.57
CA THR A 559 17.60 -1.20 15.91
C THR A 559 16.85 0.14 15.89
N CYS A 560 16.94 0.89 16.99
CA CYS A 560 16.41 2.24 17.02
C CYS A 560 17.29 3.14 16.14
N ALA A 561 16.75 3.72 15.08
CA ALA A 561 17.48 4.58 14.13
C ALA A 561 18.18 5.78 14.81
N TYR A 562 17.66 6.21 15.97
CA TYR A 562 18.25 7.28 16.80
C TYR A 562 19.46 6.85 17.64
N LEU A 563 19.79 5.56 17.64
CA LEU A 563 20.98 5.00 18.27
C LEU A 563 21.93 4.51 17.18
N LYS A 564 22.70 5.42 16.59
CA LYS A 564 23.94 4.99 15.93
C LYS A 564 24.74 4.19 16.97
N PRO A 565 25.18 2.96 16.67
CA PRO A 565 26.05 2.23 17.58
C PRO A 565 27.27 3.11 17.84
N ASN A 566 27.58 3.35 19.12
CA ASN A 566 28.83 4.00 19.51
C ASN A 566 29.97 3.27 18.78
N GLN A 567 30.60 3.96 17.82
CA GLN A 567 31.78 3.43 17.12
C GLN A 567 32.99 3.25 18.06
N ASP A 568 32.84 3.58 19.36
CA ASP A 568 33.90 3.56 20.36
C ASP A 568 34.18 2.19 21.01
N LYS A 569 33.46 1.11 20.66
CA LYS A 569 33.73 -0.24 21.22
C LYS A 569 34.50 -1.20 20.30
N LYS A 570 35.02 -0.74 19.16
CA LYS A 570 35.93 -1.53 18.29
C LYS A 570 37.41 -1.12 18.35
N LYS A 571 37.82 -0.38 19.38
CA LYS A 571 39.23 -0.21 19.74
C LYS A 571 39.45 -0.66 21.18
N LYS A 572 39.63 -1.96 21.38
CA LYS A 572 40.48 -2.52 22.42
C LYS A 572 40.90 -3.92 22.02
#